data_AF-A0A8J6TIX6-F1
#
_entry.id   AF-A0A8J6TIX6-F1
#
_cell.length_a   1.000
_cell.length_b   1.000
_cell.length_c   1.000
_cell.angle_alpha   90.00
_cell.angle_beta   90.00
_cell.angle_gamma   90.00
#
_symmetry.space_group_name_H-M   'P 1'
#
loop_
_entity.id
_entity.type
_entity.pdbx_description
1 polymer ?
#
loop_
_entity_poly.entity_id
_entity_poly.type
_entity_poly.pdbx_seq_one_letter_code
_entity_poly.pdbx_strand_id
1 'polypeptide(L)' 'MVLKPGESTTIKSTVFMMHEGMDGPHDFAVHLKTNDPAQSDKIVTVLSNWIP' A
#
# COMPACT_ATOMS: atom_id res chain seq x y z
N MET A 1 -11.29 -8.16 -6.53
CA MET A 1 -12.30 -7.08 -6.48
C MET A 1 -12.37 -6.43 -7.86
N VAL A 2 -13.55 -5.96 -8.29
CA VAL A 2 -13.74 -5.25 -9.57
C VAL A 2 -14.55 -3.98 -9.28
N LEU A 3 -14.09 -2.83 -9.79
CA LEU A 3 -14.76 -1.53 -9.70
C LEU A 3 -15.46 -1.22 -11.03
N LYS A 4 -16.67 -0.65 -10.99
CA LYS A 4 -17.33 -0.09 -12.18
C LYS A 4 -16.79 1.32 -12.47
N PRO A 5 -16.97 1.84 -13.70
CA PRO A 5 -16.59 3.22 -14.02
C PRO A 5 -17.23 4.23 -13.04
N GLY A 6 -16.39 5.09 -12.46
CA GLY A 6 -16.81 6.10 -11.48
C GLY A 6 -16.88 5.62 -10.01
N GLU A 7 -16.71 4.32 -9.75
CA GLU A 7 -16.67 3.81 -8.37
C GLU A 7 -15.30 4.00 -7.72
N SER A 8 -15.29 4.00 -6.38
CA SER A 8 -14.08 4.01 -5.57
C SER A 8 -14.18 3.00 -4.44
N THR A 9 -13.04 2.64 -3.86
CA THR A 9 -12.98 1.74 -2.72
C THR A 9 -11.82 2.08 -1.80
N THR A 10 -11.78 1.44 -0.63
CA THR A 10 -10.68 1.50 0.33
C THR A 10 -10.00 0.14 0.40
N ILE A 11 -8.70 0.10 0.16
CA ILE A 11 -7.89 -1.09 0.41
C ILE A 11 -7.40 -1.02 1.87
N LYS A 12 -7.73 -2.04 2.65
CA LYS A 12 -7.24 -2.19 4.03
C LYS A 12 -6.14 -3.23 4.04
N SER A 13 -4.99 -2.89 4.61
CA SER A 13 -3.83 -3.75 4.76
C SER A 13 -3.46 -3.84 6.23
N THR A 14 -3.25 -5.06 6.73
CA THR A 14 -2.74 -5.32 8.09
C THR A 14 -1.28 -5.75 8.08
N VAL A 15 -0.65 -5.86 6.92
CA VAL A 15 0.71 -6.43 6.79
C VAL A 15 1.83 -5.45 7.14
N PHE A 16 1.53 -4.18 7.39
CA PHE A 16 2.47 -3.25 8.00
C PHE A 16 2.56 -3.54 9.50
N MET A 17 3.01 -4.75 9.84
CA MET A 17 3.21 -5.18 11.22
C MET A 17 4.58 -4.73 11.67
N MET A 18 4.63 -3.95 12.74
CA MET A 18 5.88 -3.56 13.38
C MET A 18 6.22 -4.52 14.51
N HIS A 19 7.48 -4.89 14.60
CA HIS A 19 8.04 -5.70 15.66
C HIS A 19 9.01 -4.85 16.47
N GLU A 20 9.20 -5.22 17.74
CA GLU A 20 10.19 -4.59 18.61
C GLU A 20 11.56 -4.54 17.91
N GLY A 21 12.21 -3.38 17.94
CA GLY A 21 13.49 -3.13 17.27
C GLY A 21 13.41 -2.62 15.83
N MET A 22 12.21 -2.35 15.30
CA MET A 22 12.01 -1.67 14.00
C MET A 22 11.78 -0.15 14.14
N ASP A 23 12.50 0.51 15.04
CA ASP A 23 12.50 1.97 15.15
C ASP A 23 13.06 2.68 13.92
N GLY A 24 12.64 3.93 13.72
CA GLY A 24 13.14 4.81 12.68
C GLY A 24 12.34 4.79 11.36
N PRO A 25 12.93 5.33 10.29
CA PRO A 25 12.27 5.47 9.00
C PRO A 25 12.10 4.15 8.26
N HIS A 26 10.94 3.98 7.64
CA HIS A 26 10.59 2.85 6.78
C HIS A 26 9.97 3.34 5.49
N ASP A 27 10.28 2.63 4.41
CA ASP A 27 9.68 2.80 3.10
C ASP A 27 9.03 1.48 2.70
N PHE A 28 7.69 1.44 2.76
CA PHE A 28 6.92 0.28 2.32
C PHE A 28 6.27 0.55 0.97
N ALA A 29 6.14 -0.50 0.17
CA ALA A 29 5.46 -0.45 -1.12
C ALA A 29 4.28 -1.42 -1.14
N VAL A 30 3.11 -0.92 -1.54
CA VAL A 30 1.95 -1.77 -1.87
C VAL A 30 1.87 -1.91 -3.38
N HIS A 31 2.05 -3.14 -3.87
CA HIS A 31 1.82 -3.48 -5.27
C HIS A 31 0.34 -3.77 -5.50
N LEU A 32 -0.35 -2.83 -6.14
CA LEU A 32 -1.74 -2.98 -6.57
C LEU A 32 -1.74 -3.47 -8.01
N LYS A 33 -1.96 -4.77 -8.20
CA LYS A 33 -2.17 -5.36 -9.52
C LYS A 33 -3.55 -4.95 -10.05
N THR A 34 -3.58 -4.36 -11.24
CA THR A 34 -4.81 -3.89 -11.89
C THR A 34 -4.90 -4.42 -13.32
N ASN A 35 -6.08 -4.28 -13.93
CA ASN A 35 -6.32 -4.56 -15.34
C ASN A 35 -6.24 -3.30 -16.22
N ASP A 36 -5.73 -2.18 -15.69
CA ASP A 36 -5.44 -0.99 -16.51
C ASP A 36 -4.23 -1.31 -17.42
N PRO A 37 -4.37 -1.29 -18.75
CA PRO A 37 -3.28 -1.62 -19.67
C PRO A 37 -2.12 -0.62 -19.59
N ALA A 38 -2.36 0.62 -19.14
CA ALA A 38 -1.30 1.60 -18.97
C ALA A 38 -0.51 1.38 -17.66
N GLN A 39 -1.15 0.79 -16.64
CA GLN A 39 -0.54 0.60 -15.33
C GLN A 39 -1.05 -0.65 -14.62
N SER A 40 -0.65 -1.81 -15.13
CA SER A 40 -1.05 -3.13 -14.62
C SER A 40 -0.47 -3.45 -13.23
N ASP A 41 0.60 -2.77 -12.82
CA ASP A 41 1.09 -2.76 -11.45
C ASP A 41 1.27 -1.34 -10.96
N LYS A 42 0.43 -0.94 -10.00
CA LYS A 42 0.50 0.37 -9.37
C LYS A 42 1.18 0.24 -8.02
N ILE A 43 2.31 0.91 -7.87
CA ILE A 43 3.00 1.00 -6.58
C ILE A 43 2.44 2.18 -5.79
N VAL A 44 2.00 1.91 -4.56
CA VAL A 44 1.65 2.92 -3.57
C VAL A 44 2.71 2.89 -2.48
N THR A 45 3.49 3.97 -2.42
CA THR A 45 4.53 4.16 -1.40
C THR A 45 3.91 4.60 -0.08
N VAL A 46 4.31 3.95 1.01
CA VAL A 46 3.90 4.23 2.38
C VAL A 46 5.16 4.49 3.19
N LEU A 47 5.42 5.77 3.44
CA LEU A 47 6.53 6.20 4.29
C LEU A 47 6.08 6.22 5.74
N SER A 48 6.88 5.64 6.62
CA SER A 48 6.67 5.66 8.06
C SER A 48 7.94 6.12 8.74
N ASN A 49 7.82 6.81 9.87
CA ASN A 49 8.94 7.05 10.75
C ASN A 49 8.48 6.72 12.17
N TRP A 50 8.98 5.63 12.71
CA TRP A 50 8.59 5.15 14.02
C TRP A 50 9.51 5.75 15.08
N ILE A 51 8.92 6.46 16.03
CA ILE A 51 9.59 7.08 17.16
C ILE A 51 8.89 6.61 18.44
N PRO A 52 9.60 6.54 19.59
CA PRO A 52 9.00 6.20 20.88
C PRO A 52 7.84 7.11 21.31
#